data_AF-A0A368BBY4-F1
#
_entry.id   AF-A0A368BBY4-F1
#
_cell.length_a   1.000
_cell.length_b   1.000
_cell.length_c   1.000
_cell.angle_alpha   90.00
_cell.angle_beta   90.00
_cell.angle_gamma   90.00
#
_symmetry.space_group_name_H-M   'P 1'
#
loop_
_entity.id
_entity.type
_entity.pdbx_description
1 polymer ?
#
loop_
_entity_poly.entity_id
_entity_poly.type
_entity_poly.pdbx_seq_one_letter_code
_entity_poly.pdbx_strand_id
1 'polypeptide(L)'
;MQLTQIDRWLRERFIYQTHVYTMRLPESGLSGQVTVEELEESPSRRYRYRLIVNAKRDLESLLTALRSGNQMFVTRIVETDPWYRPIIAPRGKSFFFRTFWWTVIAGFVVIALGLGYRINSDEELKTEIMQSVDTLLGK
;
A
#
# COMPACT_ATOMS: atom_id res chain seq x y z
N MET A 1 -8.66 -16.46 -0.82
CA MET A 1 -8.85 -15.42 -1.87
C MET A 1 -7.49 -15.00 -2.35
N GLN A 2 -7.21 -15.17 -3.64
CA GLN A 2 -5.95 -14.78 -4.25
C GLN A 2 -5.84 -13.24 -4.22
N LEU A 3 -4.76 -12.71 -3.65
CA LEU A 3 -4.48 -11.27 -3.72
C LEU A 3 -4.28 -10.86 -5.18
N THR A 4 -4.79 -9.70 -5.56
CA THR A 4 -4.54 -9.17 -6.90
C THR A 4 -3.05 -8.90 -7.09
N GLN A 5 -2.54 -8.95 -8.32
CA GLN A 5 -1.12 -8.65 -8.59
C GLN A 5 -0.72 -7.26 -8.07
N ILE A 6 -1.66 -6.30 -8.08
CA ILE A 6 -1.41 -4.94 -7.63
C ILE A 6 -1.36 -4.85 -6.10
N ASP A 7 -2.25 -5.57 -5.38
CA ASP A 7 -2.16 -5.65 -3.91
C ASP A 7 -0.83 -6.29 -3.46
N ARG A 8 -0.36 -7.30 -4.20
CA ARG A 8 0.94 -7.93 -3.95
C ARG A 8 2.08 -6.95 -4.18
N TRP A 9 2.04 -6.21 -5.28
CA TRP A 9 3.03 -5.18 -5.59
C TRP A 9 3.06 -4.07 -4.52
N LEU A 10 1.90 -3.61 -4.05
CA LEU A 10 1.79 -2.64 -2.96
C LEU A 10 2.44 -3.16 -1.67
N ARG A 11 2.18 -4.42 -1.31
CA ARG A 11 2.77 -5.04 -0.12
C ARG A 11 4.29 -5.16 -0.25
N GLU A 12 4.78 -5.62 -1.39
CA GLU A 12 6.21 -5.71 -1.67
C GLU A 12 6.90 -4.33 -1.65
N ARG A 13 6.21 -3.28 -2.10
CA ARG A 13 6.79 -1.93 -2.19
C ARG A 13 6.78 -1.15 -0.87
N PHE A 14 5.75 -1.34 -0.04
CA PHE A 14 5.50 -0.47 1.12
C PHE A 14 5.54 -1.19 2.48
N ILE A 15 5.44 -2.52 2.51
CA ILE A 15 5.35 -3.29 3.77
C ILE A 15 6.62 -4.13 3.96
N TYR A 16 7.18 -4.68 2.89
CA TYR A 16 8.38 -5.49 2.98
C TYR A 16 9.63 -4.64 3.03
N GLN A 17 10.43 -4.86 4.08
CA GLN A 17 11.75 -4.25 4.24
C GLN A 17 12.80 -5.36 4.25
N THR A 18 13.95 -5.09 3.65
CA THR A 18 15.07 -6.02 3.67
C THR A 18 16.05 -5.59 4.75
N HIS A 19 16.26 -6.46 5.73
CA HIS A 19 17.28 -6.28 6.75
C HIS A 19 18.52 -7.06 6.32
N VAL A 20 19.65 -6.37 6.25
CA VAL A 20 20.96 -6.96 5.98
C VAL A 20 21.79 -6.86 7.26
N TYR A 21 22.21 -8.02 7.77
CA TYR A 21 23.02 -8.12 8.97
C TYR A 21 24.48 -8.29 8.59
N THR A 22 25.37 -7.49 9.20
CA THR A 22 26.81 -7.52 8.93
C THR A 22 27.62 -7.29 10.21
N MET A 23 28.88 -7.74 10.21
CA MET A 23 29.85 -7.50 11.30
C MET A 23 30.47 -6.11 11.24
N ARG A 24 30.66 -5.61 10.02
CA ARG A 24 31.36 -4.36 9.74
C ARG A 24 30.51 -3.55 8.77
N LEU A 25 30.56 -2.24 8.93
CA LEU A 25 29.99 -1.33 7.95
C LEU A 25 30.81 -1.40 6.66
N PRO A 26 30.17 -1.42 5.48
CA PRO A 26 30.88 -1.28 4.22
C PRO A 26 31.45 0.13 4.11
N GLU A 27 32.69 0.25 3.66
CA GLU A 27 33.42 1.53 3.52
C GLU A 27 32.87 2.40 2.38
N SER A 28 32.15 1.80 1.43
CA SER A 28 31.54 2.45 0.28
C SER A 28 30.17 1.84 -0.03
N GLY A 29 29.28 2.59 -0.69
CA GLY A 29 28.00 2.07 -1.17
C GLY A 29 26.82 2.17 -0.19
N LEU A 30 26.98 2.84 0.96
CA LEU A 30 25.85 3.26 1.78
C LEU A 30 25.16 4.44 1.08
N SER A 31 24.10 4.17 0.33
CA SER A 31 23.21 5.23 -0.14
C SER A 31 22.52 5.86 1.08
N GLY A 32 22.27 7.17 1.06
CA GLY A 32 21.68 7.89 2.20
C GLY A 32 20.28 7.43 2.61
N GLN A 33 19.69 6.46 1.89
CA GLN A 33 18.39 5.85 2.16
C GLN A 33 18.50 4.52 2.93
N VAL A 34 19.71 4.05 3.26
CA VAL A 34 19.94 2.88 4.10
C VAL A 34 19.98 3.31 5.55
N THR A 35 19.05 2.83 6.38
CA THR A 35 19.09 3.09 7.81
C THR A 35 20.06 2.11 8.47
N VAL A 36 21.08 2.63 9.13
CA VAL A 36 22.05 1.85 9.88
C VAL A 36 21.65 1.83 11.34
N GLU A 37 21.52 0.65 11.91
CA GLU A 37 21.34 0.47 13.34
C GLU A 37 22.44 -0.44 13.89
N GLU A 38 23.09 0.02 14.95
CA GLU A 38 24.01 -0.82 15.72
C GLU A 38 23.19 -1.67 16.70
N LEU A 39 23.44 -2.98 16.67
CA LEU A 39 22.78 -3.92 17.56
C LEU A 39 23.55 -3.99 18.88
N GLU A 40 22.82 -4.09 19.99
CA GLU A 40 23.41 -4.34 21.30
C GLU A 40 24.30 -5.59 21.28
N GLU A 41 25.49 -5.44 21.83
CA GLU A 41 26.51 -6.48 21.91
C GLU A 41 26.08 -7.53 22.94
N SER A 42 25.65 -8.69 22.45
CA SER A 42 25.26 -9.84 23.26
C SER A 42 26.11 -11.04 22.85
N PRO A 43 26.59 -11.87 23.79
CA PRO A 43 27.39 -13.06 23.48
C PRO A 43 26.65 -14.07 22.58
N SER A 44 25.32 -13.97 22.48
CA SER A 44 24.48 -14.79 21.61
C SER A 44 24.37 -14.26 20.17
N ARG A 45 24.58 -12.95 19.96
CA ARG A 45 24.39 -12.30 18.67
C ARG A 45 25.68 -12.33 17.87
N ARG A 46 25.60 -12.94 16.69
CA ARG A 46 26.75 -13.00 15.78
C ARG A 46 27.03 -11.64 15.16
N TYR A 47 26.00 -10.88 14.76
CA TYR A 47 26.12 -9.65 13.94
C TYR A 47 26.06 -8.36 14.77
N ARG A 48 26.87 -7.36 14.37
CA ARG A 48 26.99 -6.06 15.05
C ARG A 48 26.10 -4.98 14.44
N TYR A 49 25.88 -5.01 13.14
CA TYR A 49 25.09 -3.99 12.44
C TYR A 49 23.87 -4.59 11.75
N ARG A 50 22.79 -3.83 11.75
CA ARG A 50 21.56 -4.05 10.98
C ARG A 50 21.39 -2.89 10.00
N LEU A 51 21.42 -3.21 8.71
CA LEU A 51 21.16 -2.27 7.63
C LEU A 51 19.74 -2.51 7.12
N ILE A 52 18.90 -1.49 7.18
CA ILE A 52 17.50 -1.55 6.75
C ILE A 52 17.39 -0.88 5.39
N VAL A 53 16.90 -1.64 4.40
CA VAL A 53 16.77 -1.17 3.01
C VAL A 53 15.33 -1.38 2.52
N ASN A 54 14.73 -0.29 2.03
CA ASN A 54 13.36 -0.27 1.53
C ASN A 54 13.27 -0.38 0.00
N ALA A 55 14.32 0.05 -0.70
CA ALA A 55 14.33 0.11 -2.16
C ALA A 55 15.18 -1.01 -2.75
N LYS A 56 14.64 -1.71 -3.77
CA LYS A 56 15.33 -2.83 -4.42
C LYS A 56 16.67 -2.41 -5.06
N ARG A 57 16.72 -1.23 -5.68
CA ARG A 57 17.94 -0.71 -6.32
C ARG A 57 19.06 -0.50 -5.31
N ASP A 58 18.74 0.11 -4.17
CA ASP A 58 19.69 0.35 -3.09
C ASP A 58 20.16 -0.94 -2.43
N LEU A 59 19.29 -1.95 -2.36
CA LEU A 59 19.67 -3.28 -1.88
C LEU A 59 20.70 -3.92 -2.79
N GLU A 60 20.51 -3.88 -4.11
CA GLU A 60 21.47 -4.45 -5.07
C GLU A 60 22.83 -3.75 -5.01
N SER A 61 22.86 -2.41 -4.89
CA SER A 61 24.13 -1.68 -4.70
C SER A 61 24.81 -2.03 -3.39
N LEU A 62 24.04 -2.15 -2.30
CA LEU A 62 24.58 -2.52 -0.99
C LEU A 62 25.15 -3.95 -0.99
N LEU A 63 24.42 -4.91 -1.56
CA LEU A 63 24.88 -6.29 -1.68
C LEU A 63 26.14 -6.39 -2.55
N THR A 64 26.24 -5.58 -3.60
CA THR A 64 27.44 -5.51 -4.45
C THR A 64 28.63 -4.99 -3.65
N ALA A 65 28.45 -3.92 -2.88
CA ALA A 65 29.50 -3.34 -2.04
C ALA A 65 29.98 -4.30 -0.92
N LEU A 66 29.04 -5.03 -0.29
CA LEU A 66 29.37 -6.04 0.72
C LEU A 66 30.15 -7.22 0.12
N ARG A 67 29.78 -7.64 -1.10
CA ARG A 67 30.50 -8.69 -1.83
C ARG A 67 31.90 -8.25 -2.26
N SER A 68 32.07 -7.02 -2.76
CA SER A 68 33.40 -6.51 -3.11
C SER A 68 34.32 -6.37 -1.90
N GLY A 69 33.75 -6.07 -0.72
CA GLY A 69 34.49 -6.06 0.54
C GLY A 69 34.75 -7.43 1.15
N ASN A 70 34.36 -8.53 0.48
CA ASN A 70 34.41 -9.91 0.97
C ASN A 70 33.83 -10.08 2.38
N GLN A 71 32.77 -9.33 2.69
CA GLN A 71 32.14 -9.32 4.01
C GLN A 71 31.06 -10.40 4.10
N MET A 72 30.98 -11.07 5.24
CA MET A 72 29.88 -12.00 5.52
C MET A 72 28.62 -11.22 5.91
N PHE A 73 27.53 -11.45 5.20
CA PHE A 73 26.24 -10.84 5.47
C PHE A 73 25.10 -11.87 5.44
N VAL A 74 24.02 -11.56 6.15
CA VAL A 74 22.76 -12.33 6.09
C VAL A 74 21.62 -11.39 5.76
N THR A 75 20.80 -11.77 4.77
CA THR A 75 19.61 -11.03 4.40
C THR A 75 18.36 -11.67 5.01
N ARG A 76 17.46 -10.84 5.52
CA ARG A 76 16.14 -11.26 6.00
C ARG A 76 15.09 -10.27 5.52
N ILE A 77 14.04 -10.80 4.90
CA ILE A 77 12.86 -10.00 4.55
C ILE A 77 11.97 -9.96 5.79
N VAL A 78 11.64 -8.76 6.24
CA VAL A 78 10.79 -8.53 7.41
C VAL A 78 9.56 -7.74 6.97
N GLU A 79 8.39 -8.13 7.48
CA GLU A 79 7.18 -7.34 7.32
C GLU A 79 7.19 -6.22 8.36
N THR A 80 7.27 -4.97 7.91
CA THR A 80 7.14 -3.82 8.79
C THR A 80 5.67 -3.58 9.12
N ASP A 81 5.40 -3.05 10.31
CA ASP A 81 4.04 -2.72 10.78
C ASP A 81 3.82 -1.20 10.86
N PRO A 82 3.78 -0.49 9.71
CA PRO A 82 3.55 0.94 9.69
C PRO A 82 2.08 1.27 9.99
N TRP A 83 1.81 2.51 10.43
CA TRP A 83 0.46 3.00 10.73
C TRP A 83 -0.53 2.88 9.56
N TYR A 84 -0.03 2.88 8.32
CA TYR A 84 -0.81 2.73 7.10
C TYR A 84 -1.04 1.27 6.65
N ARG A 85 -0.48 0.27 7.35
CA ARG A 85 -0.73 -1.16 7.06
C ARG A 85 -2.22 -1.53 6.98
N PRO A 86 -3.10 -1.15 7.93
CA PRO A 86 -4.52 -1.50 7.85
C PRO A 86 -5.22 -0.85 6.64
N ILE A 87 -4.63 0.22 6.08
CA ILE A 87 -5.15 0.89 4.89
C ILE A 87 -4.73 0.10 3.65
N ILE A 88 -3.44 -0.20 3.48
CA ILE A 88 -2.88 -0.79 2.24
C ILE A 88 -3.10 -2.30 2.17
N ALA A 89 -3.05 -3.00 3.31
CA ALA A 89 -3.18 -4.46 3.37
C ALA A 89 -4.09 -4.90 4.53
N PRO A 90 -5.40 -4.60 4.47
CA PRO A 90 -6.35 -5.09 5.46
C PRO A 90 -6.39 -6.63 5.44
N ARG A 91 -6.43 -7.24 6.63
CA ARG A 91 -6.51 -8.70 6.77
C ARG A 91 -7.85 -9.19 6.18
N GLY A 92 -7.80 -9.82 5.01
CA GLY A 92 -8.91 -10.60 4.45
C GLY A 92 -9.65 -10.01 3.24
N LYS A 93 -9.49 -8.71 2.91
CA LYS A 93 -10.07 -8.11 1.69
C LYS A 93 -9.02 -7.33 0.91
N SER A 94 -9.09 -7.39 -0.42
CA SER A 94 -8.21 -6.62 -1.31
C SER A 94 -8.45 -5.12 -1.11
N PHE A 95 -7.37 -4.33 -1.04
CA PHE A 95 -7.45 -2.88 -0.92
C PHE A 95 -8.14 -2.28 -2.14
N PHE A 96 -7.75 -2.72 -3.34
CA PHE A 96 -8.39 -2.31 -4.60
C PHE A 96 -9.86 -2.66 -4.65
N PHE A 97 -10.24 -3.84 -4.19
CA PHE A 97 -11.64 -4.21 -4.15
C PHE A 97 -12.44 -3.23 -3.28
N ARG A 98 -11.91 -2.86 -2.10
CA ARG A 98 -12.58 -1.89 -1.22
C ARG A 98 -12.68 -0.51 -1.85
N THR A 99 -11.59 0.02 -2.40
CA THR A 99 -11.58 1.36 -3.00
C THR A 99 -12.46 1.44 -4.24
N PHE A 100 -12.45 0.40 -5.08
CA PHE A 100 -13.30 0.30 -6.25
C PHE A 100 -14.79 0.43 -5.90
N TRP A 101 -15.27 -0.32 -4.90
CA TRP A 101 -16.66 -0.23 -4.47
C TRP A 101 -17.01 1.14 -3.87
N TRP A 102 -16.09 1.77 -3.15
CA TRP A 102 -16.28 3.15 -2.67
C TRP A 102 -16.43 4.15 -3.83
N THR A 103 -15.62 4.02 -4.88
CA THR A 103 -15.74 4.87 -6.08
C THR A 103 -17.05 4.63 -6.82
N VAL A 104 -17.50 3.38 -6.93
CA VAL A 104 -18.79 3.05 -7.54
C VAL A 104 -19.94 3.68 -6.74
N ILE A 105 -19.96 3.51 -5.42
CA ILE A 105 -20.98 4.11 -4.55
C ILE A 105 -20.96 5.64 -4.65
N ALA A 106 -19.78 6.25 -4.59
CA ALA A 106 -19.65 7.70 -4.75
C ALA A 106 -20.17 8.18 -6.11
N GLY A 107 -19.88 7.44 -7.19
CA GLY A 107 -20.41 7.71 -8.52
C GLY A 107 -21.94 7.66 -8.55
N PHE A 108 -22.55 6.64 -7.95
CA PHE A 108 -24.01 6.54 -7.83
C PHE A 108 -24.60 7.71 -7.05
N VAL A 109 -23.97 8.12 -5.94
CA VAL A 109 -24.43 9.27 -5.14
C VAL A 109 -24.37 10.56 -5.95
N VAL A 110 -23.29 10.79 -6.70
CA VAL A 110 -23.16 11.98 -7.56
C VAL A 110 -24.21 11.99 -8.67
N ILE A 111 -24.47 10.84 -9.29
CA ILE A 111 -25.51 10.70 -10.32
C ILE A 111 -26.89 10.96 -9.71
N ALA A 112 -27.19 10.37 -8.55
CA ALA A 112 -28.47 10.55 -7.86
C ALA A 112 -28.70 12.00 -7.44
N LEU A 113 -27.67 12.68 -6.92
CA LEU A 113 -27.72 14.10 -6.60
C LEU A 113 -27.90 14.96 -7.86
N GLY A 114 -27.21 14.62 -8.96
CA GLY A 114 -27.36 15.32 -10.24
C GLY A 114 -28.76 15.18 -10.84
N LEU A 115 -29.32 13.97 -10.80
CA LEU A 115 -30.69 13.70 -11.23
C LEU A 115 -31.71 14.39 -10.32
N GLY A 116 -31.52 14.32 -9.00
CA GLY A 116 -32.38 15.00 -8.03
C GLY A 116 -32.37 16.52 -8.20
N TYR A 117 -31.19 17.10 -8.50
CA TYR A 117 -31.08 18.51 -8.81
C TYR A 117 -31.83 18.88 -10.11
N ARG A 118 -31.65 18.09 -11.19
CA ARG A 118 -32.39 18.31 -12.45
C ARG A 118 -33.90 18.21 -12.28
N ILE A 119 -34.39 17.18 -11.60
CA ILE A 119 -35.83 17.00 -11.33
C ILE A 119 -36.38 18.14 -10.47
N ASN A 120 -35.59 18.72 -9.58
CA ASN A 120 -36.02 19.85 -8.75
C ASN A 120 -35.97 21.20 -9.51
N SER A 121 -35.11 21.33 -10.52
CA SER A 121 -34.99 22.55 -11.32
C SER A 121 -36.03 22.64 -12.45
N ASP A 122 -36.48 21.50 -13.00
CA ASP A 122 -37.45 21.46 -14.09
C ASP A 122 -38.86 21.13 -13.55
N GLU A 123 -39.72 22.15 -13.41
CA GLU A 123 -41.11 21.98 -12.97
C GLU A 123 -41.93 21.09 -13.94
N GLU A 124 -41.60 21.09 -15.23
CA GLU A 124 -42.25 20.25 -16.26
C GLU A 124 -41.93 18.75 -16.09
N LEU A 125 -40.69 18.41 -15.74
CA LEU A 125 -40.32 17.01 -15.48
C LEU A 125 -41.01 16.48 -14.22
N LYS A 126 -41.22 17.34 -13.21
CA LYS A 126 -41.90 16.97 -11.98
C LYS A 126 -43.37 16.65 -12.23
N THR A 127 -44.05 17.40 -13.08
CA THR A 127 -45.46 17.15 -13.43
C THR A 127 -45.61 15.91 -14.30
N GLU A 128 -44.74 15.69 -15.29
CA GLU A 128 -44.74 14.47 -16.12
C GLU A 128 -44.46 13.20 -15.31
N ILE A 129 -43.48 13.24 -14.39
CA ILE A 129 -43.17 12.10 -13.52
C ILE A 129 -44.36 11.81 -12.59
N MET A 130 -45.00 12.83 -12.04
CA MET A 130 -46.16 12.65 -11.15
C MET A 130 -47.37 12.09 -11.91
N GLN A 131 -47.64 12.58 -13.12
CA GLN A 131 -48.68 12.01 -14.00
C GLN A 131 -48.39 10.56 -14.40
N SER A 132 -47.13 10.22 -14.66
CA SER A 132 -46.70 8.85 -14.98
C SER A 132 -46.84 7.90 -13.79
N VAL A 133 -46.57 8.39 -12.58
CA VAL A 133 -46.76 7.64 -11.33
C VAL A 133 -48.24 7.43 -11.03
N ASP A 134 -49.09 8.43 -11.23
CA ASP A 134 -50.54 8.32 -11.04
C ASP A 134 -51.18 7.32 -12.02
N THR A 135 -50.77 7.36 -13.31
CA THR A 135 -51.22 6.38 -14.30
C THR A 135 -50.74 4.96 -14.01
N LEU A 136 -49.52 4.79 -13.47
CA LEU A 136 -49.01 3.49 -13.05
C LEU A 136 -49.69 2.97 -11.76
N LEU A 137 -50.09 3.86 -10.86
CA LEU A 137 -50.83 3.51 -9.63
C LEU A 137 -52.34 3.33 -9.86
N GLY A 138 -52.83 3.51 -11.09
CA GLY A 138 -54.21 3.23 -11.47
C GLY A 138 -55.20 4.19 -10.81
N LYS A 139 -54.87 5.48 -10.76
CA LYS A 139 -55.83 6.55 -10.50
C LYS A 139 -56.02 7.44 -11.72
#